data_AF-A0A6L8MUH1-F1
#
_entry.id   AF-A0A6L8MUH1-F1
#
_cell.length_a   1.000
_cell.length_b   1.000
_cell.length_c   1.000
_cell.angle_alpha   90.00
_cell.angle_beta   90.00
_cell.angle_gamma   90.00
#
_symmetry.space_group_name_H-M   'P 1'
#
loop_
_entity.id
_entity.type
_entity.pdbx_description
1 polymer ?
#
loop_
_entity_poly.entity_id
_entity_poly.type
_entity_poly.pdbx_seq_one_letter_code
_entity_poly.pdbx_strand_id
1 'polypeptide(L)'
;MESLLLSSARNYKKLLSKTYQIILGRKGQQTTLNLTFSEEHFVHLAGIHKLRGLSLPTRSKHEIYNLILKKTISEKLLTRSNGFTDICGRLRILEILRESFSSPTLSVRFTKLYPIKGSKIRWEYLLEFTFDNKIGYLFLDRQRDSKEPNQYIPVSTFEKSTRDYTMNQVRYTVLEIIEIDHQTKQSTTLYSRPKK
;
A
#
# COMPACT_ATOMS: atom_id res chain seq x y z
N MET A 1 13.82 18.84 11.51
CA MET A 1 13.77 17.50 10.87
C MET A 1 12.31 17.14 10.67
N GLU A 2 11.95 16.64 9.49
CA GLU A 2 10.58 16.17 9.22
C GLU A 2 10.33 14.85 9.95
N SER A 3 9.14 14.67 10.53
CA SER A 3 8.81 13.43 11.25
C SER A 3 8.40 12.32 10.26
N LEU A 4 8.57 11.06 10.65
CA LEU A 4 8.21 9.90 9.82
C LEU A 4 6.73 9.91 9.44
N LEU A 5 5.84 10.31 10.37
CA LEU A 5 4.42 10.49 10.10
C LEU A 5 4.15 11.51 8.98
N LEU A 6 4.80 12.67 9.02
CA LEU A 6 4.56 13.73 8.04
C LEU A 6 5.17 13.37 6.68
N SER A 7 6.40 12.84 6.68
CA SER A 7 7.06 12.39 5.45
C SER A 7 6.27 11.29 4.74
N SER A 8 5.81 10.27 5.49
CA SER A 8 4.97 9.21 4.92
C SER A 8 3.65 9.75 4.35
N ALA A 9 2.98 10.70 5.03
CA ALA A 9 1.77 11.32 4.52
C ALA A 9 2.01 12.12 3.23
N ARG A 10 3.13 12.85 3.14
CA ARG A 10 3.51 13.63 1.95
C ARG A 10 3.87 12.74 0.77
N ASN A 11 4.66 11.69 1.00
CA ASN A 11 5.00 10.73 -0.06
C ASN A 11 3.76 9.96 -0.53
N TYR A 12 2.86 9.59 0.38
CA TYR A 12 1.58 8.99 0.03
C TYR A 12 0.73 9.87 -0.88
N LYS A 13 0.78 11.21 -0.70
CA LYS A 13 0.04 12.16 -1.54
C LYS A 13 0.36 12.01 -3.03
N LYS A 14 1.58 11.58 -3.37
CA LYS A 14 2.01 11.32 -4.76
C LYS A 14 1.19 10.22 -5.44
N LEU A 15 0.53 9.34 -4.68
CA LEU A 15 -0.25 8.20 -5.18
C LEU A 15 -1.72 8.55 -5.51
N LEU A 16 -2.29 9.61 -4.93
CA LEU A 16 -3.75 9.83 -4.87
C LEU A 16 -4.40 10.16 -6.21
N SER A 17 -3.69 10.87 -7.09
CA SER A 17 -4.22 11.32 -8.39
C SER A 17 -3.78 10.42 -9.54
N LYS A 18 -3.54 9.13 -9.24
CA LYS A 18 -2.91 8.22 -10.18
C LYS A 18 -3.52 6.82 -10.13
N THR A 19 -3.48 6.15 -11.26
CA THR A 19 -3.77 4.71 -11.38
C THR A 19 -2.49 3.99 -11.70
N TYR A 20 -2.21 2.91 -10.96
CA TYR A 20 -1.09 2.02 -11.23
C TYR A 20 -1.61 0.76 -11.92
N GLN A 21 -1.33 0.62 -13.20
CA GLN A 21 -1.62 -0.59 -13.95
C GLN A 21 -0.48 -1.58 -13.77
N ILE A 22 -0.74 -2.66 -13.04
CA ILE A 22 0.23 -3.72 -12.78
C ILE A 22 -0.10 -4.87 -13.71
N ILE A 23 0.71 -5.06 -14.74
CA ILE A 23 0.53 -6.08 -15.75
C ILE A 23 1.28 -7.35 -15.31
N LEU A 24 0.52 -8.43 -15.14
CA LEU A 24 0.98 -9.70 -14.62
C LEU A 24 0.92 -10.79 -15.69
N GLY A 25 1.94 -11.65 -15.73
CA GLY A 25 2.03 -12.81 -16.61
C GLY A 25 2.04 -14.12 -15.83
N ARG A 26 1.24 -15.10 -16.29
CA ARG A 26 1.26 -16.47 -15.77
C ARG A 26 0.71 -17.47 -16.79
N LYS A 27 1.44 -18.58 -17.02
CA LYS A 27 1.01 -19.68 -17.90
C LYS A 27 0.52 -19.20 -19.28
N GLY A 28 1.23 -18.26 -19.89
CA GLY A 28 0.87 -17.69 -21.19
C GLY A 28 -0.30 -16.71 -21.18
N GLN A 29 -0.92 -16.44 -20.01
CA GLN A 29 -2.00 -15.48 -19.86
C GLN A 29 -1.52 -14.21 -19.18
N GLN A 30 -2.15 -13.09 -19.54
CA GLN A 30 -1.92 -11.78 -18.95
C GLN A 30 -3.12 -11.37 -18.09
N THR A 31 -2.86 -10.70 -16.97
CA THR A 31 -3.88 -10.09 -16.11
C THR A 31 -3.39 -8.71 -15.69
N THR A 32 -4.24 -7.70 -15.76
CA THR A 32 -3.89 -6.32 -15.36
C THR A 32 -4.65 -5.95 -14.10
N LEU A 33 -3.95 -5.47 -13.07
CA LEU A 33 -4.55 -4.87 -11.89
C LEU A 33 -4.55 -3.35 -12.03
N ASN A 34 -5.70 -2.70 -11.88
CA ASN A 34 -5.82 -1.25 -11.81
C ASN A 34 -5.87 -0.83 -10.34
N LEU A 35 -4.74 -0.38 -9.80
CA LEU A 35 -4.61 0.00 -8.40
C LEU A 35 -4.78 1.52 -8.23
N THR A 36 -5.68 1.92 -7.34
CA THR A 36 -5.89 3.33 -6.96
C THR A 36 -5.76 3.54 -5.46
N PHE A 37 -5.43 4.78 -5.08
CA PHE A 37 -5.25 5.20 -3.70
C PHE A 37 -6.23 6.33 -3.37
N SER A 38 -6.64 6.41 -2.11
CA SER A 38 -7.52 7.46 -1.59
C SER A 38 -6.99 7.94 -0.25
N GLU A 39 -7.34 9.17 0.15
CA GLU A 39 -6.91 9.73 1.43
C GLU A 39 -7.36 8.88 2.62
N GLU A 40 -8.54 8.26 2.54
CA GLU A 40 -9.07 7.41 3.60
C GLU A 40 -8.25 6.13 3.80
N HIS A 41 -7.66 5.61 2.73
CA HIS A 41 -6.81 4.43 2.82
C HIS A 41 -5.58 4.71 3.70
N PHE A 42 -5.03 5.94 3.69
CA PHE A 42 -3.83 6.28 4.46
C PHE A 42 -3.96 5.92 5.94
N VAL A 43 -5.04 6.34 6.61
CA VAL A 43 -5.24 6.09 8.05
C VAL A 43 -5.31 4.60 8.38
N HIS A 44 -5.86 3.80 7.47
CA HIS A 44 -5.90 2.36 7.63
C HIS A 44 -4.53 1.72 7.39
N LEU A 45 -3.86 2.07 6.29
CA LEU A 45 -2.54 1.57 5.92
C LEU A 45 -1.50 1.90 6.98
N ALA A 46 -1.47 3.16 7.43
CA ALA A 46 -0.60 3.66 8.49
C ALA A 46 -0.90 3.03 9.86
N GLY A 47 -2.02 2.32 10.03
CA GLY A 47 -2.37 1.66 11.29
C GLY A 47 -2.83 2.61 12.39
N ILE A 48 -3.09 3.89 12.08
CA ILE A 48 -3.49 4.92 13.06
C ILE A 48 -4.76 4.53 13.80
N HIS A 49 -5.71 3.88 13.12
CA HIS A 49 -6.94 3.36 13.73
C HIS A 49 -6.72 2.31 14.84
N LYS A 50 -5.50 1.76 14.98
CA LYS A 50 -5.12 0.79 16.02
C LYS A 50 -4.58 1.48 17.28
N LEU A 51 -4.20 2.75 17.20
CA LEU A 51 -3.72 3.50 18.35
C LEU A 51 -4.87 3.72 19.33
N ARG A 52 -4.59 3.50 20.62
CA ARG A 52 -5.57 3.60 21.72
C ARG A 52 -5.13 4.69 22.69
N GLY A 53 -6.07 5.22 23.47
CA GLY A 53 -5.77 6.25 24.46
C GLY A 53 -5.44 7.63 23.87
N LEU A 54 -5.76 7.87 22.59
CA LEU A 54 -5.61 9.17 21.95
C LEU A 54 -6.98 9.79 21.70
N SER A 55 -7.13 11.06 22.09
CA SER A 55 -8.23 11.90 21.62
C SER A 55 -7.78 12.58 20.33
N LEU A 56 -8.24 12.04 19.20
CA LEU A 56 -8.08 12.69 17.91
C LEU A 56 -9.22 13.70 17.70
N PRO A 57 -8.96 14.82 17.03
CA PRO A 57 -9.96 15.87 16.81
C PRO A 57 -11.15 15.42 15.93
N THR A 58 -11.03 14.28 15.25
CA THR A 58 -12.07 13.70 14.40
C THR A 58 -11.88 12.19 14.28
N ARG A 59 -12.94 11.49 13.86
CA ARG A 59 -12.94 10.08 13.47
C ARG A 59 -12.91 9.88 11.95
N SER A 60 -13.12 10.94 11.16
CA SER A 60 -13.06 10.87 9.70
C SER A 60 -11.63 10.60 9.24
N LYS A 61 -11.45 9.52 8.46
CA LYS A 61 -10.11 9.10 7.99
C LYS A 61 -9.50 10.14 7.04
N HIS A 62 -10.30 10.65 6.11
CA HIS A 62 -9.92 11.74 5.22
C HIS A 62 -9.47 12.98 6.00
N GLU A 63 -10.24 13.39 7.03
CA GLU A 63 -9.86 14.54 7.84
C GLU A 63 -8.60 14.30 8.66
N ILE A 64 -8.44 13.11 9.25
CA ILE A 64 -7.21 12.74 9.97
C ILE A 64 -5.99 12.88 9.05
N TYR A 65 -6.06 12.36 7.82
CA TYR A 65 -4.97 12.49 6.84
C TYR A 65 -4.63 13.96 6.55
N ASN A 66 -5.65 14.79 6.30
CA ASN A 66 -5.45 16.22 6.06
C ASN A 66 -4.89 16.97 7.27
N LEU A 67 -5.31 16.62 8.49
CA LEU A 67 -4.78 17.21 9.73
C LEU A 67 -3.33 16.79 10.00
N ILE A 68 -2.89 15.62 9.54
CA ILE A 68 -1.48 15.22 9.55
C ILE A 68 -0.68 16.11 8.61
N LEU A 69 -1.15 16.31 7.37
CA LEU A 69 -0.49 17.20 6.41
C LEU A 69 -0.38 18.65 6.91
N LYS A 70 -1.40 19.12 7.64
CA LYS A 70 -1.43 20.44 8.31
C LYS A 70 -0.63 20.48 9.62
N LYS A 71 -0.02 19.37 10.04
CA LYS A 71 0.73 19.20 11.30
C LYS A 71 -0.09 19.36 12.58
N THR A 72 -1.43 19.44 12.47
CA THR A 72 -2.35 19.50 13.62
C THR A 72 -2.34 18.17 14.39
N ILE A 73 -2.37 17.04 13.66
CA ILE A 73 -2.06 15.72 14.22
C ILE A 73 -0.56 15.49 14.00
N SER A 74 0.22 15.66 15.07
CA SER A 74 1.68 15.50 15.02
C SER A 74 2.11 14.11 15.48
N GLU A 75 3.33 13.71 15.11
CA GLU A 75 3.93 12.47 15.61
C GLU A 75 4.07 12.48 17.14
N LYS A 76 4.39 13.64 17.74
CA LYS A 76 4.43 13.83 19.20
C LYS A 76 3.10 13.54 19.88
N LEU A 77 1.97 13.75 19.20
CA LEU A 77 0.66 13.35 19.70
C LEU A 77 0.51 11.83 19.62
N LEU A 78 0.85 11.23 18.48
CA LEU A 78 0.67 9.79 18.27
C LEU A 78 1.59 8.93 19.14
N THR A 79 2.78 9.40 19.49
CA THR A 79 3.73 8.71 20.37
C THR A 79 3.23 8.55 21.80
N ARG A 80 2.17 9.27 22.20
CA ARG A 80 1.50 9.08 23.50
C ARG A 80 0.70 7.77 23.57
N SER A 81 0.44 7.12 22.43
CA SER A 81 -0.17 5.78 22.40
C SER A 81 0.91 4.71 22.54
N ASN A 82 0.68 3.73 23.43
CA ASN A 82 1.55 2.57 23.63
C ASN A 82 1.77 1.74 22.35
N GLY A 83 0.92 1.88 21.33
CA GLY A 83 1.04 1.18 20.04
C GLY A 83 1.78 1.95 18.93
N PHE A 84 2.42 3.10 19.22
CA PHE A 84 3.05 3.89 18.16
C PHE A 84 4.21 3.15 17.47
N THR A 85 5.04 2.43 18.24
CA THR A 85 6.15 1.63 17.70
C THR A 85 5.68 0.59 16.67
N ASP A 86 4.48 0.02 16.89
CA ASP A 86 3.90 -1.01 16.01
C ASP A 86 3.49 -0.47 14.64
N ILE A 87 3.29 0.85 14.53
CA ILE A 87 2.93 1.50 13.26
C ILE A 87 4.13 2.07 12.52
N CYS A 88 5.29 2.27 13.17
CA CYS A 88 6.48 2.84 12.53
C CYS A 88 6.87 2.09 11.25
N GLY A 89 6.78 0.76 11.26
CA GLY A 89 7.10 -0.02 10.07
C GLY A 89 6.12 0.17 8.90
N ARG A 90 4.86 0.48 9.22
CA ARG A 90 3.85 0.85 8.20
C ARG A 90 4.17 2.21 7.61
N LEU A 91 4.56 3.18 8.45
CA LEU A 91 4.91 4.52 8.00
C LEU A 91 6.14 4.52 7.08
N ARG A 92 7.17 3.73 7.40
CA ARG A 92 8.35 3.57 6.52
C ARG A 92 7.97 3.03 5.15
N ILE A 93 7.09 2.02 5.10
CA ILE A 93 6.60 1.51 3.81
C ILE A 93 5.85 2.61 3.05
N LEU A 94 4.95 3.34 3.71
CA LEU A 94 4.19 4.42 3.08
C LEU A 94 5.07 5.57 2.56
N GLU A 95 6.20 5.82 3.21
CA GLU A 95 7.20 6.79 2.78
C GLU A 95 7.85 6.42 1.45
N ILE A 96 8.09 5.13 1.19
CA ILE A 96 8.76 4.64 -0.03
C ILE A 96 7.81 3.95 -1.03
N LEU A 97 6.52 3.95 -0.75
CA LEU A 97 5.56 3.09 -1.46
C LEU A 97 5.50 3.41 -2.95
N ARG A 98 5.58 4.68 -3.31
CA ARG A 98 5.56 5.10 -4.72
C ARG A 98 6.81 4.62 -5.46
N GLU A 99 7.96 4.76 -4.83
CA GLU A 99 9.27 4.38 -5.35
C GLU A 99 9.36 2.85 -5.49
N SER A 100 8.68 2.10 -4.61
CA SER A 100 8.62 0.63 -4.65
C SER A 100 8.05 0.06 -5.96
N PHE A 101 7.20 0.81 -6.67
CA PHE A 101 6.64 0.38 -7.97
C PHE A 101 7.67 0.34 -9.10
N SER A 102 8.82 0.98 -8.92
CA SER A 102 9.96 0.86 -9.83
C SER A 102 10.99 -0.18 -9.36
N SER A 103 10.73 -0.86 -8.24
CA SER A 103 11.68 -1.82 -7.67
C SER A 103 11.76 -3.09 -8.51
N PRO A 104 12.96 -3.55 -8.91
CA PRO A 104 13.13 -4.82 -9.60
C PRO A 104 12.83 -6.03 -8.71
N THR A 105 12.73 -5.82 -7.39
CA THR A 105 12.39 -6.87 -6.42
C THR A 105 10.89 -7.05 -6.23
N LEU A 106 10.07 -6.14 -6.76
CA LEU A 106 8.63 -6.19 -6.61
C LEU A 106 8.09 -7.49 -7.20
N SER A 107 7.42 -8.28 -6.37
CA SER A 107 6.82 -9.54 -6.76
C SER A 107 5.37 -9.61 -6.31
N VAL A 108 4.54 -10.27 -7.11
CA VAL A 108 3.10 -10.36 -6.85
C VAL A 108 2.70 -11.80 -6.55
N ARG A 109 1.88 -11.96 -5.50
CA ARG A 109 1.24 -13.21 -5.10
C ARG A 109 -0.27 -13.04 -5.18
N PHE A 110 -0.96 -14.09 -5.59
CA PHE A 110 -2.40 -14.20 -5.55
C PHE A 110 -2.81 -15.23 -4.52
N THR A 111 -3.76 -14.91 -3.65
CA THR A 111 -4.30 -15.89 -2.71
C THR A 111 -5.38 -16.74 -3.36
N LYS A 112 -5.24 -18.05 -3.21
CA LYS A 112 -6.28 -19.04 -3.58
C LYS A 112 -7.15 -19.45 -2.40
N LEU A 113 -6.74 -19.12 -1.18
CA LEU A 113 -7.28 -19.68 0.05
C LEU A 113 -7.70 -18.55 0.97
N TYR A 114 -9.01 -18.44 1.20
CA TYR A 114 -9.59 -17.56 2.20
C TYR A 114 -10.57 -18.38 3.06
N PRO A 115 -10.58 -18.21 4.40
CA PRO A 115 -9.73 -17.34 5.19
C PRO A 115 -8.28 -17.83 5.26
N ILE A 116 -7.32 -16.90 5.27
CA ILE A 116 -5.91 -17.24 5.46
C ILE A 116 -5.73 -17.59 6.93
N LYS A 117 -5.29 -18.82 7.23
CA LYS A 117 -5.12 -19.33 8.59
C LYS A 117 -4.35 -18.32 9.46
N GLY A 118 -4.96 -17.85 10.54
CA GLY A 118 -4.36 -16.89 11.48
C GLY A 118 -4.37 -15.42 11.01
N SER A 119 -4.97 -15.06 9.88
CA SER A 119 -5.14 -13.66 9.45
C SER A 119 -6.61 -13.32 9.29
N LYS A 120 -7.02 -12.18 9.82
CA LYS A 120 -8.37 -11.61 9.59
C LYS A 120 -8.42 -10.70 8.35
N ILE A 121 -7.27 -10.41 7.74
CA ILE A 121 -7.19 -9.52 6.57
C ILE A 121 -7.68 -10.29 5.36
N ARG A 122 -8.74 -9.80 4.72
CA ARG A 122 -9.16 -10.23 3.39
C ARG A 122 -8.35 -9.47 2.34
N TRP A 123 -7.77 -10.21 1.41
CA TRP A 123 -7.02 -9.68 0.27
C TRP A 123 -7.07 -10.70 -0.87
N GLU A 124 -6.82 -10.25 -2.10
CA GLU A 124 -6.79 -11.07 -3.31
C GLU A 124 -5.36 -11.14 -3.88
N TYR A 125 -4.67 -9.99 -3.89
CA TYR A 125 -3.26 -9.89 -4.27
C TYR A 125 -2.39 -9.35 -3.13
N LEU A 126 -1.15 -9.81 -3.10
CA LEU A 126 -0.08 -9.37 -2.21
C LEU A 126 1.10 -8.94 -3.05
N LEU A 127 1.50 -7.68 -2.91
CA LEU A 127 2.75 -7.15 -3.41
C LEU A 127 3.81 -7.29 -2.31
N GLU A 128 4.97 -7.83 -2.69
CA GLU A 128 6.16 -7.95 -1.85
C GLU A 128 7.31 -7.21 -2.53
N PHE A 129 8.03 -6.35 -1.82
CA PHE A 129 9.18 -5.61 -2.33
C PHE A 129 10.23 -5.41 -1.23
N THR A 130 11.48 -5.18 -1.61
CA THR A 130 12.56 -4.88 -0.65
C THR A 130 12.77 -3.38 -0.49
N PHE A 131 13.05 -2.93 0.73
CA PHE A 131 13.46 -1.56 1.06
C PHE A 131 14.37 -1.62 2.30
N ASP A 132 15.47 -0.86 2.36
CA ASP A 132 16.40 -0.82 3.50
C ASP A 132 16.78 -2.19 4.09
N ASN A 133 17.10 -3.17 3.23
CA ASN A 133 17.38 -4.57 3.60
C ASN A 133 16.23 -5.29 4.36
N LYS A 134 15.03 -4.73 4.30
CA LYS A 134 13.78 -5.30 4.82
C LYS A 134 12.84 -5.66 3.68
N ILE A 135 11.77 -6.38 4.01
CA ILE A 135 10.70 -6.74 3.08
C ILE A 135 9.43 -6.01 3.49
N GLY A 136 8.78 -5.36 2.53
CA GLY A 136 7.49 -4.70 2.68
C GLY A 136 6.39 -5.51 2.00
N TYR A 137 5.22 -5.52 2.64
CA TYR A 137 4.01 -6.09 2.05
C TYR A 137 2.96 -5.00 1.81
N LEU A 138 2.32 -5.04 0.64
CA LEU A 138 1.11 -4.29 0.33
C LEU A 138 0.00 -5.27 -0.07
N PHE A 139 -1.10 -5.27 0.68
CA PHE A 139 -2.24 -6.14 0.47
C PHE A 139 -3.29 -5.40 -0.34
N LEU A 140 -3.79 -6.03 -1.39
CA LEU A 140 -4.80 -5.50 -2.29
C LEU A 140 -6.06 -6.35 -2.24
N ASP A 141 -7.22 -5.71 -2.17
CA ASP A 141 -8.52 -6.36 -2.38
C ASP A 141 -9.27 -5.64 -3.51
N ARG A 142 -10.24 -6.34 -4.09
CA ARG A 142 -11.06 -5.82 -5.16
C ARG A 142 -11.93 -4.66 -4.67
N GLN A 143 -11.97 -3.58 -5.42
CA GLN A 143 -12.94 -2.50 -5.22
C GLN A 143 -14.31 -2.96 -5.73
N ARG A 144 -15.14 -3.49 -4.82
CA ARG A 144 -16.39 -4.19 -5.20
C ARG A 144 -17.47 -3.27 -5.76
N ASP A 145 -17.45 -2.01 -5.37
CA ASP A 145 -18.43 -1.02 -5.81
C ASP A 145 -18.07 -0.41 -7.18
N SER A 146 -16.94 -0.82 -7.78
CA SER A 146 -16.54 -0.38 -9.10
C SER A 146 -17.29 -1.12 -10.20
N LYS A 147 -17.77 -0.37 -11.19
CA LYS A 147 -18.33 -0.92 -12.45
C LYS A 147 -17.23 -1.39 -13.41
N GLU A 148 -16.02 -0.86 -13.25
CA GLU A 148 -14.87 -1.23 -14.06
C GLU A 148 -14.22 -2.53 -13.55
N PRO A 149 -13.80 -3.45 -14.45
CA PRO A 149 -13.14 -4.68 -14.05
C PRO A 149 -11.75 -4.42 -13.47
N ASN A 150 -11.29 -5.38 -12.67
CA ASN A 150 -9.93 -5.43 -12.11
C ASN A 150 -9.49 -4.16 -11.38
N GLN A 151 -10.42 -3.45 -10.73
CA GLN A 151 -10.09 -2.35 -9.84
C GLN A 151 -9.73 -2.87 -8.45
N TYR A 152 -8.60 -2.44 -7.94
CA TYR A 152 -8.05 -2.84 -6.65
C TYR A 152 -7.73 -1.63 -5.79
N ILE A 153 -7.90 -1.81 -4.50
CA ILE A 153 -7.54 -0.84 -3.47
C ILE A 153 -6.59 -1.47 -2.46
N PRO A 154 -5.69 -0.68 -1.86
CA PRO A 154 -4.82 -1.16 -0.80
C PRO A 154 -5.62 -1.31 0.51
N VAL A 155 -5.54 -2.48 1.13
CA VAL A 155 -6.30 -2.81 2.35
C VAL A 155 -5.42 -3.00 3.58
N SER A 156 -4.12 -3.20 3.43
CA SER A 156 -3.17 -3.20 4.55
C SER A 156 -1.74 -3.08 4.03
N THR A 157 -0.81 -2.67 4.90
CA THR A 157 0.63 -2.77 4.67
C THR A 157 1.35 -3.04 5.98
N PHE A 158 2.49 -3.73 5.94
CA PHE A 158 3.39 -3.92 7.08
C PHE A 158 4.75 -4.47 6.64
N GLU A 159 5.79 -4.20 7.43
CA GLU A 159 7.10 -4.83 7.29
C GLU A 159 6.95 -6.33 7.56
N LYS A 160 7.64 -7.18 6.80
CA LYS A 160 7.72 -8.61 7.08
C LYS A 160 8.36 -8.81 8.44
N SER A 161 7.65 -9.52 9.31
CA SER A 161 8.15 -9.95 10.62
C SER A 161 8.30 -11.47 10.63
N THR A 162 7.88 -12.14 11.70
CA THR A 162 7.93 -13.61 11.83
C THR A 162 7.03 -14.33 10.83
N ARG A 163 5.97 -13.67 10.36
CA ARG A 163 5.00 -14.30 9.46
C ARG A 163 5.29 -14.01 7.99
N ASP A 164 5.41 -15.09 7.23
CA ASP A 164 5.49 -15.05 5.77
C ASP A 164 4.09 -15.20 5.15
N TYR A 165 3.61 -14.12 4.50
CA TYR A 165 2.31 -14.10 3.83
C TYR A 165 2.38 -14.58 2.37
N THR A 166 3.55 -14.93 1.86
CA THR A 166 3.74 -15.48 0.52
C THR A 166 3.59 -17.01 0.48
N MET A 167 3.66 -17.67 1.64
CA MET A 167 3.53 -19.12 1.75
C MET A 167 2.20 -19.62 1.18
N ASN A 168 2.25 -20.66 0.34
CA ASN A 168 1.10 -21.26 -0.32
C ASN A 168 0.31 -20.29 -1.22
N GLN A 169 0.93 -19.21 -1.70
CA GLN A 169 0.31 -18.26 -2.61
C GLN A 169 0.86 -18.40 -4.03
N VAL A 170 0.00 -18.12 -5.00
CA VAL A 170 0.37 -18.27 -6.40
C VAL A 170 1.22 -17.10 -6.85
N ARG A 171 2.43 -17.39 -7.30
CA ARG A 171 3.33 -16.37 -7.86
C ARG A 171 2.91 -15.98 -9.29
N TYR A 172 2.83 -14.68 -9.50
CA TYR A 172 2.73 -14.03 -10.80
C TYR A 172 4.07 -13.37 -11.14
N THR A 173 4.36 -13.27 -12.44
CA THR A 173 5.47 -12.47 -12.94
C THR A 173 4.96 -11.07 -13.21
N VAL A 174 5.61 -10.05 -12.64
CA VAL A 174 5.36 -8.66 -13.04
C VAL A 174 6.00 -8.45 -14.40
N LEU A 175 5.20 -8.09 -15.39
CA LEU A 175 5.65 -7.81 -16.75
C LEU A 175 5.94 -6.34 -16.92
N GLU A 176 5.03 -5.49 -16.45
CA GLU A 176 5.12 -4.05 -16.57
C GLU A 176 4.31 -3.38 -15.46
N ILE A 177 4.74 -2.19 -15.02
CA ILE A 177 3.96 -1.30 -14.16
C ILE A 177 3.91 0.06 -14.83
N ILE A 178 2.70 0.54 -15.08
CA ILE A 178 2.43 1.84 -15.70
C ILE A 178 1.70 2.71 -14.68
N GLU A 179 2.22 3.92 -14.48
CA GLU A 179 1.55 4.97 -13.76
C GLU A 179 0.78 5.86 -14.73
N ILE A 180 -0.50 6.11 -14.45
CA ILE A 180 -1.36 6.97 -15.27
C ILE A 180 -1.86 8.12 -14.41
N ASP A 181 -1.53 9.36 -14.78
CA ASP A 181 -2.01 10.55 -14.08
C ASP A 181 -3.48 10.85 -14.43
N HIS A 182 -4.30 11.12 -13.42
CA HIS A 182 -5.74 11.34 -13.62
C HIS A 182 -6.06 12.67 -14.30
N GLN A 183 -5.22 13.69 -14.13
CA GLN A 183 -5.43 15.02 -14.69
C GLN A 183 -4.91 15.10 -16.12
N THR A 184 -3.65 14.75 -16.34
CA THR A 184 -3.01 14.89 -17.66
C THR A 184 -3.29 13.71 -18.58
N LYS A 185 -3.76 12.58 -18.03
CA LYS A 185 -3.88 11.29 -18.73
C LYS A 185 -2.55 10.75 -19.27
N GLN A 186 -1.43 11.33 -18.84
CA GLN A 186 -0.10 10.88 -19.24
C GLN A 186 0.24 9.57 -18.54
N SER A 187 0.80 8.63 -19.31
CA SER A 187 1.29 7.35 -18.83
C SER A 187 2.81 7.38 -18.69
N THR A 188 3.34 6.83 -17.59
CA THR A 188 4.76 6.66 -17.32
C THR A 188 5.04 5.21 -16.95
N THR A 189 5.88 4.52 -17.71
CA THR A 189 6.33 3.16 -17.36
C THR A 189 7.30 3.24 -16.17
N LEU A 190 6.92 2.64 -15.05
CA LEU A 190 7.71 2.59 -13.82
C LEU A 190 8.63 1.38 -13.75
N TYR A 191 8.20 0.29 -14.37
CA TYR A 191 8.93 -0.96 -14.45
C TYR A 191 8.54 -1.66 -15.75
N SER A 192 9.53 -2.18 -16.47
CA SER A 192 9.32 -3.13 -17.57
C SER A 192 10.29 -4.27 -17.40
N ARG A 193 9.78 -5.49 -17.47
CA ARG A 193 10.61 -6.69 -17.41
C ARG A 193 11.51 -6.72 -18.66
N PRO A 194 12.83 -6.88 -18.52
CA PRO A 194 13.72 -7.02 -19.67
C PRO A 194 13.30 -8.20 -20.55
N LYS A 195 13.26 -7.97 -21.87
CA LYS A 195 13.12 -9.07 -22.84
C LYS A 195 14.40 -9.91 -22.78
N LYS A 196 14.23 -11.23 -22.65
CA LYS A 196 15.33 -12.19 -22.82
C LYS A 196 15.65 -12.35 -24.29
#